data_AF-A0A834BDX5-F1
#
_entry.id   AF-A0A834BDX5-F1
#
_cell.length_a   1.000
_cell.length_b   1.000
_cell.length_c   1.000
_cell.angle_alpha   90.00
_cell.angle_beta   90.00
_cell.angle_gamma   90.00
#
_symmetry.space_group_name_H-M   'P 1'
#
loop_
_entity.id
_entity.type
_entity.pdbx_description
1 polymer ?
#
loop_
_entity_poly.entity_id
_entity_poly.type
_entity_poly.pdbx_seq_one_letter_code
_entity_poly.pdbx_strand_id
1 'polypeptide(L)'
;MFVFYQLSVILLSLTAVNIKTAEIYRASFQDRGPEEELRAARALTGGPMISIYDAKTEQLRIGPYSWMPFPHVDFWLQQDDKQILENLSTSPLAEPPHFVEHIRSTLVFLKKYPSPTNTLFPGNKALLYKKNEDGLWEKISSPGS
;
A
#
# COMPACT_ATOMS: atom_id res chain seq x y z
N MET A 1 6.60 35.94 24.88
CA MET A 1 5.66 35.48 23.85
C MET A 1 5.96 34.01 23.59
N PHE A 2 5.25 33.10 24.25
CA PHE A 2 5.42 31.66 24.04
C PHE A 2 4.49 31.25 22.90
N VAL A 3 5.07 30.90 21.75
CA VAL A 3 4.33 30.29 20.64
C VAL A 3 4.19 28.81 20.97
N PHE A 4 2.99 28.39 21.38
CA PHE A 4 2.66 26.97 21.43
C PHE A 4 2.46 26.48 19.98
N TYR A 5 3.42 25.70 19.47
CA TYR A 5 3.17 24.88 18.28
C TYR A 5 2.25 23.74 18.71
N GLN A 6 0.96 23.85 18.38
CA GLN A 6 0.03 22.75 18.57
C GLN A 6 0.32 21.68 17.52
N LEU A 7 1.10 20.66 17.91
CA LEU A 7 1.30 19.46 17.12
C LEU A 7 0.00 18.66 17.13
N SER A 8 -0.81 18.80 16.08
CA SER A 8 -2.03 18.01 15.88
C SER A 8 -1.66 16.58 15.48
N VAL A 9 -1.28 15.75 16.45
CA VAL A 9 -1.03 14.31 16.21
C VAL A 9 -2.37 13.59 16.09
N ILE A 10 -2.53 12.77 15.05
CA ILE A 10 -3.73 11.94 14.87
C ILE A 10 -3.78 10.91 16.00
N LEU A 11 -4.77 11.03 16.90
CA LEU A 11 -4.92 10.19 18.09
C LEU A 11 -5.34 8.73 17.78
N LEU A 12 -5.77 8.47 16.54
CA LEU A 12 -6.23 7.17 16.04
C LEU A 12 -5.64 6.92 14.65
N SER A 13 -4.45 6.33 14.58
CA SER A 13 -3.82 6.03 13.28
C SER A 13 -4.45 4.82 12.58
N LEU A 14 -5.02 3.86 13.32
CA LEU A 14 -5.54 2.60 12.77
C LEU A 14 -6.73 2.07 13.59
N THR A 15 -7.74 1.54 12.89
CA THR A 15 -8.94 0.91 13.46
C THR A 15 -9.24 -0.42 12.75
N ALA A 16 -9.86 -1.35 13.49
CA ALA A 16 -10.39 -2.60 12.96
C ALA A 16 -11.90 -2.67 13.22
N VAL A 17 -12.62 -3.41 12.38
CA VAL A 17 -14.05 -3.67 12.52
C VAL A 17 -14.28 -5.18 12.51
N ASN A 18 -14.93 -5.71 13.54
CA ASN A 18 -15.39 -7.10 13.53
C ASN A 18 -16.69 -7.19 12.73
N ILE A 19 -16.64 -7.88 11.59
CA ILE A 19 -17.78 -7.97 10.66
C ILE A 19 -18.99 -8.71 11.28
N LYS A 20 -18.77 -9.62 12.23
CA LYS A 20 -19.86 -10.39 12.88
C LYS A 20 -20.56 -9.59 13.98
N THR A 21 -19.79 -8.85 14.78
CA THR A 21 -20.30 -8.12 15.96
C THR A 21 -20.52 -6.63 15.71
N ALA A 22 -20.04 -6.11 14.57
CA ALA A 22 -19.99 -4.69 14.23
C ALA A 22 -19.15 -3.82 15.20
N GLU A 23 -18.36 -4.44 16.08
CA GLU A 23 -17.50 -3.71 17.02
C GLU A 23 -16.33 -3.04 16.30
N ILE A 24 -16.08 -1.77 16.65
CA ILE A 24 -14.95 -0.98 16.16
C ILE A 24 -13.97 -0.78 17.30
N TYR A 25 -12.69 -1.10 17.07
CA TYR A 25 -11.66 -0.98 18.08
C TYR A 25 -10.33 -0.52 17.49
N ARG A 26 -9.46 0.01 18.35
CA ARG A 26 -8.09 0.41 17.98
C ARG A 26 -7.27 -0.85 17.67
N ALA A 27 -6.54 -0.83 16.57
CA ALA A 27 -5.73 -1.97 16.15
C ALA A 27 -4.41 -1.52 15.52
N SER A 28 -3.48 -2.45 15.38
CA SER A 28 -2.27 -2.29 14.56
C SER A 28 -2.03 -3.58 13.78
N PHE A 29 -1.52 -3.46 12.56
CA PHE A 29 -1.37 -4.59 11.64
C PHE A 29 0.09 -4.75 11.24
N GLN A 30 0.68 -5.87 11.62
CA GLN A 30 2.03 -6.26 11.19
C GLN A 30 1.99 -6.92 9.81
N ASP A 31 1.09 -7.89 9.62
CA ASP A 31 0.82 -8.47 8.30
C ASP A 31 -0.22 -7.62 7.56
N ARG A 32 0.24 -6.97 6.49
CA ARG A 32 -0.56 -6.10 5.62
C ARG A 32 -0.66 -6.66 4.20
N GLY A 33 -0.18 -7.89 3.97
CA GLY A 33 -0.15 -8.54 2.67
C GLY A 33 -1.53 -9.02 2.19
N PRO A 34 -1.60 -9.58 0.97
CA PRO A 34 -0.52 -9.79 -0.01
C PRO A 34 -0.26 -8.56 -0.90
N GLU A 35 0.84 -8.57 -1.66
CA GLU A 35 1.17 -7.54 -2.66
C GLU A 35 1.19 -6.10 -2.09
N GLU A 36 1.74 -5.94 -0.88
CA GLU A 36 1.77 -4.64 -0.18
C GLU A 36 2.47 -3.56 -1.02
N GLU A 37 3.68 -3.83 -1.49
CA GLU A 37 4.47 -2.88 -2.30
C GLU A 37 3.81 -2.54 -3.64
N LEU A 38 3.18 -3.51 -4.30
CA LEU A 38 2.43 -3.28 -5.54
C LEU A 38 1.24 -2.34 -5.31
N ARG A 39 0.51 -2.53 -4.19
CA ARG A 39 -0.62 -1.66 -3.82
C ARG A 39 -0.16 -0.29 -3.37
N ALA A 40 0.95 -0.20 -2.62
CA ALA A 40 1.57 1.06 -2.21
C ALA A 40 2.06 1.86 -3.43
N ALA A 41 2.76 1.21 -4.36
CA ALA A 41 3.22 1.80 -5.62
C ALA A 41 2.07 2.37 -6.45
N ARG A 42 0.96 1.64 -6.54
CA ARG A 42 -0.26 2.14 -7.20
C ARG A 42 -0.81 3.40 -6.53
N ALA A 43 -0.85 3.44 -5.20
CA ALA A 43 -1.34 4.61 -4.47
C ALA A 43 -0.40 5.81 -4.67
N LEU A 44 0.92 5.60 -4.56
CA LEU A 44 1.94 6.64 -4.72
C LEU A 44 1.98 7.22 -6.15
N THR A 45 1.66 6.39 -7.16
CA THR A 45 1.53 6.83 -8.56
C THR A 45 0.20 7.52 -8.88
N GLY A 46 -0.67 7.73 -7.89
CA GLY A 46 -1.93 8.45 -8.05
C GLY A 46 -3.11 7.61 -8.57
N GLY A 47 -3.06 6.29 -8.41
CA GLY A 47 -4.17 5.42 -8.79
C GLY A 47 -5.47 5.76 -8.02
N PRO A 48 -6.65 5.76 -8.66
CA PRO A 48 -7.91 6.14 -8.02
C PRO A 48 -8.34 5.15 -6.94
N MET A 49 -9.33 5.50 -6.11
CA MET A 49 -9.94 4.55 -5.17
C MET A 49 -10.56 3.35 -5.91
N ILE A 50 -10.37 2.13 -5.40
CA ILE A 50 -10.89 0.89 -5.99
C ILE A 50 -11.43 -0.07 -4.92
N SER A 51 -12.41 -0.89 -5.29
CA SER A 51 -12.78 -2.08 -4.51
C SER A 51 -11.80 -3.21 -4.80
N ILE A 52 -11.30 -3.85 -3.75
CA ILE A 52 -10.26 -4.91 -3.85
C ILE A 52 -10.77 -6.30 -3.48
N TYR A 53 -11.96 -6.43 -2.89
CA TYR A 53 -12.47 -7.72 -2.39
C TYR A 53 -13.85 -8.03 -2.97
N ASP A 54 -14.01 -9.23 -3.52
CA ASP A 54 -15.28 -9.78 -3.96
C ASP A 54 -15.82 -10.74 -2.90
N ALA A 55 -16.83 -10.29 -2.15
CA ALA A 55 -17.43 -11.06 -1.09
C ALA A 55 -18.23 -12.28 -1.59
N LYS A 56 -18.69 -12.31 -2.85
CA LYS A 56 -19.45 -13.45 -3.38
C LYS A 56 -18.55 -14.64 -3.66
N THR A 57 -17.35 -14.37 -4.16
CA THR A 57 -16.37 -15.40 -4.50
C THR A 57 -15.33 -15.59 -3.39
N GLU A 58 -15.33 -14.72 -2.38
CA GLU A 58 -14.37 -14.65 -1.28
C GLU A 58 -12.93 -14.44 -1.78
N GLN A 59 -12.77 -13.58 -2.78
CA GLN A 59 -11.49 -13.35 -3.45
C GLN A 59 -11.03 -11.91 -3.29
N LEU A 60 -9.77 -11.77 -2.92
CA LEU A 60 -9.04 -10.52 -3.06
C LEU A 60 -8.52 -10.42 -4.51
N ARG A 61 -8.85 -9.32 -5.19
CA ARG A 61 -8.55 -9.06 -6.61
C ARG A 61 -7.62 -7.86 -6.71
N ILE A 62 -6.37 -8.12 -7.07
CA ILE A 62 -5.34 -7.09 -7.17
C ILE A 62 -5.02 -6.87 -8.65
N GLY A 63 -5.28 -5.65 -9.13
CA GLY A 63 -5.03 -5.28 -10.51
C GLY A 63 -6.09 -5.74 -11.52
N PRO A 64 -5.76 -5.72 -12.82
CA PRO A 64 -4.48 -5.23 -13.36
C PRO A 64 -4.31 -3.72 -13.07
N TYR A 65 -3.08 -3.31 -12.76
CA TYR A 65 -2.71 -1.91 -12.58
C TYR A 65 -1.85 -1.43 -13.74
N SER A 66 -1.91 -0.14 -14.01
CA SER A 66 -1.10 0.55 -15.01
C SER A 66 -0.70 1.90 -14.43
N TRP A 67 0.56 2.28 -14.65
CA TRP A 67 1.09 3.59 -14.35
C TRP A 67 2.23 3.92 -15.32
N MET A 68 2.57 5.20 -15.38
CA MET A 68 3.77 5.69 -16.04
C MET A 68 4.97 5.64 -15.08
N PRO A 69 6.22 5.64 -15.59
CA PRO A 69 7.40 5.64 -14.75
C PRO A 69 7.37 6.77 -13.72
N PHE A 70 7.68 6.46 -12.46
CA PHE A 70 7.65 7.46 -11.39
C PHE A 70 8.73 8.53 -11.63
N PRO A 71 8.37 9.83 -11.67
CA PRO A 71 9.33 10.89 -11.99
C PRO A 71 10.51 10.92 -11.01
N HIS A 72 11.73 10.95 -11.55
CA HIS A 72 12.97 11.11 -10.78
C HIS A 72 13.15 10.09 -9.64
N VAL A 73 12.69 8.84 -9.82
CA VAL A 73 12.76 7.79 -8.78
C VAL A 73 14.18 7.60 -8.21
N ASP A 74 15.22 7.65 -9.05
CA ASP A 74 16.61 7.55 -8.61
C ASP A 74 17.05 8.71 -7.74
N PHE A 75 16.60 9.93 -8.05
CA PHE A 75 16.87 11.11 -7.23
C PHE A 75 16.24 10.96 -5.85
N TRP A 76 14.98 10.55 -5.78
CA TRP A 76 14.27 10.35 -4.50
C TRP A 76 14.92 9.28 -3.62
N LEU A 77 15.37 8.17 -4.22
CA LEU A 77 16.06 7.10 -3.49
C LEU A 77 17.39 7.56 -2.85
N GLN A 78 18.03 8.61 -3.39
CA GLN A 78 19.27 9.17 -2.85
C GLN A 78 19.06 10.23 -1.77
N GLN A 79 17.83 10.71 -1.58
CA GLN A 79 17.55 11.75 -0.59
C GLN A 79 17.67 11.20 0.83
N ASP A 80 17.97 12.09 1.78
CA ASP A 80 17.91 11.77 3.20
C ASP A 80 16.45 11.63 3.69
N ASP A 81 16.29 11.10 4.90
CA ASP A 81 14.97 10.81 5.47
C ASP A 81 14.14 12.09 5.67
N LYS A 82 14.80 13.22 5.95
CA LYS A 82 14.14 14.51 6.14
C LYS A 82 13.53 14.99 4.82
N GLN A 83 14.27 14.94 3.73
CA GLN A 83 13.78 15.30 2.40
C GLN A 83 12.63 14.39 1.95
N ILE A 84 12.68 13.09 2.25
CA ILE A 84 11.56 12.18 1.95
C ILE A 84 10.32 12.56 2.75
N LEU A 85 10.47 12.80 4.06
CA LEU A 85 9.34 13.25 4.90
C LEU A 85 8.77 14.57 4.38
N GLU A 86 9.59 15.60 4.22
CA GLU A 86 9.12 16.94 3.87
C GLU A 86 8.43 17.03 2.50
N ASN A 87 8.79 16.16 1.55
CA ASN A 87 8.29 16.24 0.17
C ASN A 87 7.31 15.13 -0.23
N LEU A 88 7.35 13.96 0.42
CA LEU A 88 6.52 12.80 0.06
C LEU A 88 5.46 12.45 1.12
N SER A 89 5.48 13.12 2.29
CA SER A 89 4.40 13.06 3.28
C SER A 89 3.48 14.27 3.17
N THR A 90 2.21 14.10 3.54
CA THR A 90 1.27 15.21 3.74
C THR A 90 1.35 15.82 5.14
N SER A 91 2.04 15.17 6.09
CA SER A 91 2.21 15.58 7.48
C SER A 91 3.57 15.14 8.07
N PRO A 92 4.69 15.76 7.66
CA PRO A 92 6.05 15.30 7.97
C PRO A 92 6.37 15.08 9.46
N LEU A 93 5.70 15.82 10.36
CA LEU A 93 5.91 15.74 11.82
C LEU A 93 4.96 14.75 12.53
N ALA A 94 4.04 14.11 11.80
CA ALA A 94 3.02 13.21 12.35
C ALA A 94 3.06 11.80 11.74
N GLU A 95 3.99 11.55 10.80
CA GLU A 95 4.16 10.23 10.20
C GLU A 95 4.67 9.20 11.22
N PRO A 96 4.31 7.91 11.06
CA PRO A 96 4.85 6.86 11.89
C PRO A 96 6.37 6.67 11.65
N PRO A 97 7.10 6.09 12.62
CA PRO A 97 8.56 5.95 12.54
C PRO A 97 9.05 5.10 11.35
N HIS A 98 8.19 4.26 10.77
CA HIS A 98 8.50 3.40 9.63
C HIS A 98 8.07 4.00 8.27
N PHE A 99 7.59 5.25 8.23
CA PHE A 99 7.11 5.90 7.00
C PHE A 99 8.19 5.95 5.92
N VAL A 100 9.38 6.45 6.25
CA VAL A 100 10.45 6.63 5.26
C VAL A 100 10.92 5.29 4.70
N GLU A 101 11.05 4.27 5.56
CA GLU A 101 11.38 2.91 5.14
C GLU A 101 10.36 2.37 4.13
N HIS A 102 9.06 2.55 4.41
CA HIS A 102 7.98 2.13 3.53
C HIS A 102 7.96 2.90 2.19
N ILE A 103 8.23 4.21 2.21
CA ILE A 103 8.35 4.99 0.97
C ILE A 103 9.55 4.53 0.14
N ARG A 104 10.69 4.23 0.78
CA ARG A 104 11.88 3.72 0.09
C ARG A 104 11.62 2.37 -0.55
N SER A 105 10.98 1.42 0.15
CA SER A 105 10.62 0.12 -0.44
C SER A 105 9.68 0.29 -1.63
N THR A 106 8.69 1.19 -1.51
CA THR A 106 7.77 1.52 -2.61
C THR A 106 8.48 2.13 -3.81
N LEU A 107 9.43 3.05 -3.60
CA LEU A 107 10.22 3.66 -4.68
C LEU A 107 11.14 2.64 -5.36
N VAL A 108 11.74 1.71 -4.60
CA VAL A 108 12.51 0.59 -5.16
C VAL A 108 11.61 -0.28 -6.05
N PHE A 109 10.39 -0.56 -5.61
CA PHE A 109 9.41 -1.30 -6.40
C PHE A 109 9.06 -0.58 -7.71
N LEU A 110 8.79 0.73 -7.64
CA LEU A 110 8.50 1.56 -8.82
C LEU A 110 9.67 1.64 -9.80
N LYS A 111 10.90 1.72 -9.30
CA LYS A 111 12.12 1.65 -10.12
C LYS A 111 12.24 0.31 -10.84
N LYS A 112 11.91 -0.81 -10.15
CA LYS A 112 11.96 -2.15 -10.73
C LYS A 112 10.84 -2.41 -11.75
N TYR A 113 9.66 -1.82 -11.53
CA TYR A 113 8.47 -2.00 -12.37
C TYR A 113 7.92 -0.65 -12.86
N PRO A 114 8.62 0.05 -13.77
CA PRO A 114 8.19 1.35 -14.27
C PRO A 114 6.92 1.27 -15.14
N SER A 115 6.60 0.10 -15.68
CA SER A 115 5.35 -0.22 -16.36
C SER A 115 4.91 -1.65 -16.00
N PRO A 116 3.93 -1.82 -15.10
CA PRO A 116 3.61 -3.12 -14.49
C PRO A 116 2.70 -3.99 -15.34
N THR A 117 1.94 -3.40 -16.28
CA THR A 117 0.84 -4.07 -16.98
C THR A 117 1.25 -5.40 -17.61
N ASN A 118 2.37 -5.43 -18.33
CA ASN A 118 2.81 -6.63 -19.04
C ASN A 118 3.73 -7.53 -18.20
N THR A 119 4.33 -7.00 -17.13
CA THR A 119 5.33 -7.71 -16.31
C THR A 119 4.74 -8.36 -15.08
N LEU A 120 3.76 -7.70 -14.44
CA LEU A 120 3.10 -8.16 -13.22
C LEU A 120 1.72 -8.75 -13.45
N PHE A 121 1.08 -8.45 -14.59
CA PHE A 121 -0.27 -8.91 -14.92
C PHE A 121 -0.32 -9.63 -16.28
N PRO A 122 0.22 -10.86 -16.37
CA PRO A 122 0.17 -11.64 -17.62
C PRO A 122 -1.25 -11.75 -18.17
N GLY A 123 -1.42 -11.46 -19.47
CA GLY A 123 -2.73 -11.47 -20.12
C GLY A 123 -3.69 -10.39 -19.61
N ASN A 124 -3.18 -9.33 -18.97
CA ASN A 124 -3.96 -8.25 -18.35
C ASN A 124 -4.98 -8.77 -17.32
N LYS A 125 -4.61 -9.83 -16.59
CA LYS A 125 -5.46 -10.46 -15.57
C LYS A 125 -5.06 -10.00 -14.17
N ALA A 126 -6.06 -9.82 -13.31
CA ALA A 126 -5.85 -9.54 -11.90
C ALA A 126 -5.16 -10.72 -11.20
N LEU A 127 -4.36 -10.42 -10.18
CA LEU A 127 -3.86 -11.42 -9.25
C LEU A 127 -4.99 -11.74 -8.26
N LEU A 128 -5.34 -13.02 -8.16
CA LEU A 128 -6.43 -13.49 -7.31
C LEU A 128 -5.88 -14.20 -6.09
N TYR A 129 -6.42 -13.88 -4.92
CA TYR A 129 -6.04 -14.48 -3.65
C TYR A 129 -7.29 -14.92 -2.88
N LYS A 130 -7.20 -16.05 -2.17
CA LYS A 130 -8.24 -16.55 -1.27
C LYS A 130 -7.63 -16.96 0.06
N LYS A 131 -8.42 -17.00 1.13
CA LYS A 131 -7.99 -17.52 2.43
C LYS A 131 -7.90 -19.05 2.38
N ASN A 132 -6.78 -19.60 2.85
CA ASN A 132 -6.63 -21.03 3.08
C ASN A 132 -7.29 -21.44 4.42
N GLU A 133 -7.18 -22.72 4.79
CA GLU A 133 -7.76 -23.27 6.03
C GLU A 133 -7.20 -22.60 7.30
N ASP A 134 -5.95 -22.13 7.27
CA ASP A 134 -5.31 -21.39 8.36
C ASP A 134 -5.67 -19.90 8.41
N GLY A 135 -6.49 -19.42 7.48
CA GLY A 135 -6.86 -18.00 7.37
C GLY A 135 -5.75 -17.11 6.82
N LEU A 136 -4.73 -17.67 6.17
CA LEU A 136 -3.68 -16.95 5.45
C LEU A 136 -4.08 -16.71 3.99
N TRP A 137 -3.56 -15.65 3.39
CA TRP A 137 -3.83 -15.37 1.97
C TRP A 137 -2.97 -16.26 1.07
N GLU A 138 -3.61 -16.99 0.16
CA GLU A 138 -2.96 -17.86 -0.82
C GLU A 138 -3.33 -17.43 -2.25
N LYS A 139 -2.34 -17.42 -3.15
CA LYS A 139 -2.53 -17.03 -4.54
C LYS A 139 -3.26 -18.13 -5.31
N ILE A 140 -4.33 -17.78 -5.99
CA ILE A 140 -5.05 -18.71 -6.88
C ILE A 140 -4.27 -18.76 -8.19
N SER A 141 -3.64 -19.90 -8.48
CA SER A 141 -3.07 -20.17 -9.80
C SER A 141 -4.20 -20.26 -10.83
N SER A 142 -4.08 -19.53 -11.94
CA SER A 142 -4.96 -19.78 -13.09
C SER A 142 -4.67 -21.17 -13.63
N PRO A 143 -5.67 -22.03 -13.89
CA PRO A 143 -5.44 -23.27 -14.61
C PRO A 143 -4.95 -22.93 -16.02
N GLY A 144 -3.72 -23.34 -16.37
CA GLY A 144 -3.15 -23.21 -17.71
C GLY A 144 -2.10 -22.11 -17.88
N SER A 145 -0.97 -22.23 -17.16
CA SER A 145 0.31 -21.65 -17.62
C SER A 145 0.95 -22.61 -18.61
#